data_AF-A0AAE1Y1I9-F1
#
_entry.id   AF-A0AAE1Y1I9-F1
#
_cell.length_a   1.000
_cell.length_b   1.000
_cell.length_c   1.000
_cell.angle_alpha   90.00
_cell.angle_beta   90.00
_cell.angle_gamma   90.00
#
_symmetry.space_group_name_H-M   'P 1'
#
loop_
_entity.id
_entity.type
_entity.pdbx_description
1 polymer ?
#
loop_
_entity_poly.entity_id
_entity_poly.type
_entity_poly.pdbx_seq_one_letter_code
_entity_poly.pdbx_strand_id
1 'polypeptide(L)'
;MANLSPEQVSNVEADCYWCLTKLLDEPVSRHMEEQGLEFLQFSFRWFNCLLIREIPFRLVTRLWDTYLAEGDALPDFLVYIFASFLLTWSDKLQKLEFQEMVMFLQHVPTQNWGDVELEMVLSQAYMWHTMFNNSPSHFLAG
;
A
#
# COMPACT_ATOMS: atom_id res chain seq x y z
N MET A 1 -1.01 11.36 -18.42
CA MET A 1 -1.69 11.13 -17.13
C MET A 1 -3.01 10.46 -17.48
N ALA A 2 -3.24 9.21 -17.06
CA ALA A 2 -4.52 8.55 -17.32
C ALA A 2 -5.60 9.31 -16.53
N ASN A 3 -6.66 9.76 -17.22
CA ASN A 3 -7.84 10.31 -16.53
C ASN A 3 -8.66 9.12 -16.05
N LEU A 4 -8.66 8.89 -14.74
CA LEU A 4 -9.52 7.90 -14.10
C LEU A 4 -10.97 8.41 -14.07
N SER A 5 -11.93 7.51 -14.27
CA SER A 5 -13.34 7.83 -14.08
C SER A 5 -13.64 8.11 -12.59
N PRO A 6 -14.70 8.87 -12.28
CA PRO A 6 -15.13 9.08 -10.88
C PRO A 6 -15.34 7.76 -10.11
N GLU A 7 -15.80 6.72 -10.81
CA GLU A 7 -15.98 5.37 -10.25
C GLU A 7 -14.64 4.71 -9.90
N GLN A 8 -13.62 4.85 -10.77
CA GLN A 8 -12.27 4.35 -10.47
C GLN A 8 -11.64 5.10 -9.29
N VAL A 9 -11.88 6.40 -9.17
CA VAL A 9 -11.44 7.18 -7.99
C VAL A 9 -12.13 6.68 -6.73
N SER A 10 -13.46 6.49 -6.78
CA SER A 10 -14.24 5.99 -5.64
C SER A 10 -13.84 4.58 -5.23
N ASN A 11 -13.53 3.70 -6.18
CA ASN A 11 -13.08 2.33 -5.88
C ASN A 11 -11.69 2.35 -5.25
N VAL A 12 -10.75 3.14 -5.80
CA VAL A 12 -9.42 3.31 -5.19
C VAL A 12 -9.53 3.89 -3.78
N GLU A 13 -10.40 4.87 -3.55
CA GLU A 13 -10.66 5.40 -2.20
C GLU A 13 -11.20 4.32 -1.27
N ALA A 14 -12.22 3.57 -1.69
CA ALA A 14 -12.83 2.51 -0.88
C ALA A 14 -11.82 1.39 -0.56
N ASP A 15 -11.03 0.96 -1.54
CA ASP A 15 -10.02 -0.09 -1.39
C ASP A 15 -8.86 0.37 -0.52
N CYS A 16 -8.38 1.61 -0.71
CA CYS A 16 -7.38 2.23 0.18
C CYS A 16 -7.93 2.31 1.60
N TYR A 17 -9.13 2.83 1.78
CA TYR A 17 -9.70 3.05 3.11
C TYR A 17 -9.98 1.72 3.82
N TRP A 18 -10.55 0.73 3.13
CA TRP A 18 -10.79 -0.60 3.67
C TRP A 18 -9.47 -1.28 4.05
N CYS A 19 -8.51 -1.29 3.13
CA CYS A 19 -7.19 -1.86 3.38
C CYS A 19 -6.52 -1.19 4.57
N LEU A 20 -6.48 0.14 4.58
CA LEU A 20 -5.66 0.84 5.54
C LEU A 20 -6.30 0.87 6.94
N THR A 21 -7.63 0.81 7.04
CA THR A 21 -8.31 0.65 8.35
C THR A 21 -8.27 -0.78 8.90
N LYS A 22 -8.13 -1.80 8.03
CA LYS A 22 -8.09 -3.21 8.45
C LYS A 22 -6.68 -3.79 8.56
N LEU A 23 -5.74 -3.30 7.75
CA LEU A 23 -4.37 -3.82 7.63
C LEU A 23 -3.32 -2.88 8.21
N LEU A 24 -3.52 -1.56 8.21
CA LEU A 24 -2.62 -0.72 8.99
C LEU A 24 -2.84 -0.98 10.46
N ASP A 25 -1.74 -1.04 11.19
CA ASP A 25 -1.73 -0.86 12.61
C ASP A 25 -2.55 0.41 12.94
N GLU A 26 -3.58 0.26 13.79
CA GLU A 26 -4.51 1.32 14.19
C GLU A 26 -3.82 2.67 14.50
N PRO A 27 -2.61 2.71 15.10
CA PRO A 27 -1.89 3.96 15.35
C PRO A 27 -1.49 4.72 14.09
N VAL A 28 -1.10 4.05 13.00
CA VAL A 28 -0.64 4.75 11.77
C VAL A 28 -1.82 5.40 11.06
N SER A 29 -2.92 4.65 10.88
CA SER A 29 -4.12 5.18 10.22
C SER A 29 -4.73 6.33 11.01
N ARG A 30 -4.85 6.18 12.33
CA ARG A 30 -5.35 7.23 13.22
C ARG A 30 -4.48 8.47 13.19
N HIS A 31 -3.14 8.32 13.28
CA HIS A 31 -2.23 9.46 13.22
C HIS A 31 -2.33 10.20 11.88
N MET A 32 -2.43 9.48 10.76
CA MET A 32 -2.64 10.10 9.44
C MET A 32 -3.93 10.91 9.38
N GLU A 33 -5.03 10.37 9.91
CA GLU A 33 -6.32 11.05 10.00
C GLU A 33 -6.26 12.28 10.92
N GLU A 34 -5.63 12.17 12.09
CA GLU A 34 -5.41 13.28 13.04
C GLU A 34 -4.58 14.42 12.43
N GLN A 35 -3.60 14.08 11.58
CA GLN A 35 -2.83 15.06 10.80
C GLN A 35 -3.59 15.63 9.60
N GLY A 36 -4.80 15.14 9.30
CA GLY A 36 -5.61 15.58 8.17
C GLY A 36 -5.09 15.09 6.80
N LEU A 37 -4.30 14.01 6.78
CA LEU A 37 -3.83 13.41 5.55
C LEU A 37 -4.89 12.48 4.95
N GLU A 38 -5.42 12.85 3.79
CA GLU A 38 -6.26 11.97 3.00
C GLU A 38 -5.40 10.97 2.22
N PHE A 39 -5.68 9.67 2.37
CA PHE A 39 -4.89 8.60 1.75
C PHE A 39 -4.74 8.75 0.23
N LEU A 40 -5.77 9.24 -0.45
CA LEU A 40 -5.77 9.45 -1.89
C LEU A 40 -4.63 10.37 -2.36
N GLN A 41 -4.18 11.30 -1.52
CA GLN A 41 -3.12 12.27 -1.85
C GLN A 41 -1.78 11.62 -2.19
N PHE A 42 -1.52 10.41 -1.70
CA PHE A 42 -0.31 9.65 -2.06
C PHE A 42 -0.65 8.34 -2.77
N SER A 43 -1.70 7.63 -2.35
CA SER A 43 -2.00 6.28 -2.85
C SER A 43 -2.39 6.28 -4.32
N PHE A 44 -3.06 7.33 -4.81
CA PHE A 44 -3.46 7.42 -6.22
C PHE A 44 -2.29 7.21 -7.17
N ARG A 45 -1.12 7.77 -6.86
CA ARG A 45 0.08 7.60 -7.67
C ARG A 45 0.62 6.18 -7.60
N TRP A 46 0.54 5.54 -6.43
CA TRP A 46 0.99 4.17 -6.21
C TRP A 46 0.13 3.18 -7.00
N PHE A 47 -1.20 3.33 -6.98
CA PHE A 47 -2.13 2.52 -7.76
C PHE A 47 -1.92 2.72 -9.26
N ASN A 48 -1.88 3.97 -9.74
CA ASN A 48 -1.76 4.23 -11.18
C ASN A 48 -0.42 3.82 -11.78
N CYS A 49 0.65 3.89 -10.99
CA CYS A 49 2.00 3.55 -11.44
C CYS A 49 2.47 2.18 -10.93
N LEU A 50 1.61 1.42 -10.25
CA LEU A 50 1.95 0.12 -9.66
C LEU A 50 3.30 0.11 -8.92
N LEU A 51 3.56 1.18 -8.14
CA LEU A 51 4.81 1.46 -7.42
C LEU A 51 6.10 1.64 -8.26
N ILE A 52 6.04 1.60 -9.59
CA ILE A 52 7.24 1.74 -10.47
C ILE A 52 7.98 3.07 -10.20
N ARG A 53 7.27 4.12 -9.76
CA ARG A 53 7.85 5.42 -9.44
C ARG A 53 8.49 5.49 -8.05
N GLU A 54 8.15 4.56 -7.17
CA GLU A 54 8.57 4.56 -5.78
C GLU A 54 9.69 3.56 -5.52
N ILE A 55 10.00 2.68 -6.47
CA ILE A 55 10.99 1.60 -6.35
C ILE A 55 12.13 1.83 -7.36
N PRO A 56 13.39 1.53 -7.03
CA PRO A 56 14.49 1.59 -7.98
C PRO A 56 14.23 0.75 -9.23
N PHE A 57 14.55 1.27 -10.41
CA PHE A 57 14.28 0.60 -11.69
C PHE A 57 14.81 -0.85 -11.77
N ARG A 58 15.97 -1.12 -11.13
CA ARG A 58 16.56 -2.47 -11.06
C ARG A 58 15.66 -3.52 -10.40
N LEU A 59 14.76 -3.10 -9.52
CA LEU A 59 13.83 -3.97 -8.78
C LEU A 59 12.44 -4.04 -9.44
N VAL A 60 12.16 -3.17 -10.41
CA VAL A 60 10.86 -3.12 -11.10
C VAL A 60 10.57 -4.42 -11.83
N THR A 61 11.57 -5.04 -12.45
CA THR A 61 11.39 -6.35 -13.10
C THR A 61 10.96 -7.43 -12.12
N ARG A 62 11.56 -7.46 -10.91
CA ARG A 62 11.20 -8.41 -9.86
C ARG A 62 9.78 -8.19 -9.35
N LEU A 63 9.39 -6.93 -9.16
CA LEU A 63 8.03 -6.56 -8.80
C LEU A 63 7.02 -6.98 -9.87
N TRP A 64 7.36 -6.81 -11.15
CA TRP A 64 6.53 -7.25 -12.27
C TRP A 64 6.42 -8.77 -12.37
N ASP A 65 7.47 -9.52 -12.03
CA ASP A 65 7.38 -10.98 -11.97
C ASP A 65 6.28 -11.43 -10.99
N THR A 66 6.19 -10.77 -9.82
CA THR A 66 5.12 -11.03 -8.86
C THR A 66 3.76 -10.62 -9.42
N TYR A 67 3.65 -9.46 -10.06
CA TYR A 67 2.38 -9.01 -10.64
C TYR A 67 1.86 -9.95 -11.71
N LEU A 68 2.75 -10.45 -12.58
CA LEU A 68 2.42 -11.40 -13.63
C LEU A 68 2.08 -12.79 -13.07
N ALA A 69 2.70 -13.18 -11.96
CA ALA A 69 2.43 -14.46 -11.30
C ALA A 69 1.03 -14.51 -10.65
N GLU A 70 0.56 -13.40 -10.09
CA GLU A 70 -0.78 -13.33 -9.47
C GLU A 70 -1.93 -13.31 -10.51
N GLY A 71 -1.69 -12.75 -11.70
CA GLY A 71 -2.67 -12.75 -12.79
C GLY A 71 -3.98 -12.03 -12.42
N ASP A 72 -5.10 -12.74 -12.50
CA ASP A 72 -6.44 -12.17 -12.26
C ASP A 72 -6.66 -11.76 -10.79
N ALA A 73 -5.89 -12.33 -9.85
CA ALA A 73 -5.95 -11.97 -8.42
C ALA A 73 -5.13 -10.71 -8.08
N LEU A 74 -4.44 -10.11 -9.07
CA LEU A 74 -3.56 -8.98 -8.86
C LEU A 74 -4.25 -7.77 -8.19
N PRO A 75 -5.46 -7.33 -8.58
CA PRO A 75 -6.10 -6.17 -7.92
C PRO A 75 -6.26 -6.37 -6.41
N ASP A 76 -6.69 -7.57 -6.00
CA ASP A 76 -6.83 -7.92 -4.59
C ASP A 76 -5.46 -7.95 -3.90
N PHE A 77 -4.42 -8.50 -4.56
CA PHE A 77 -3.09 -8.60 -3.97
C PHE A 77 -2.35 -7.25 -3.87
N LEU A 78 -2.52 -6.36 -4.86
CA LEU A 78 -1.88 -5.03 -4.89
C LEU A 78 -2.18 -4.21 -3.63
N VAL A 79 -3.39 -4.36 -3.12
CA VAL A 79 -3.86 -3.70 -1.90
C VAL A 79 -2.97 -4.09 -0.70
N TYR A 80 -2.64 -5.38 -0.56
CA TYR A 80 -1.73 -5.87 0.48
C TYR A 80 -0.27 -5.44 0.26
N ILE A 81 0.17 -5.35 -1.01
CA ILE A 81 1.50 -4.83 -1.36
C ILE A 81 1.62 -3.37 -0.93
N PHE A 82 0.62 -2.54 -1.22
CA PHE A 82 0.66 -1.11 -0.89
C PHE A 82 0.59 -0.87 0.62
N ALA A 83 -0.21 -1.65 1.36
CA ALA A 83 -0.19 -1.61 2.82
C ALA A 83 1.18 -2.01 3.39
N SER A 84 1.78 -3.09 2.86
CA SER A 84 3.07 -3.59 3.33
C SER A 84 4.19 -2.59 3.06
N PHE A 85 4.12 -1.95 1.89
CA PHE A 85 5.01 -0.87 1.52
C PHE A 85 4.87 0.31 2.49
N LEU A 86 3.66 0.78 2.77
CA LEU A 86 3.44 1.88 3.71
C LEU A 86 3.94 1.56 5.13
N LEU A 87 3.65 0.35 5.61
CA LEU A 87 4.01 -0.10 6.96
C LEU A 87 5.51 -0.34 7.15
N THR A 88 6.29 -0.39 6.07
CA THR A 88 7.77 -0.37 6.15
C THR A 88 8.27 0.87 6.89
N TRP A 89 7.48 1.95 6.94
CA TRP A 89 7.81 3.18 7.63
C TRP A 89 6.84 3.56 8.76
N SER A 90 6.07 2.61 9.30
CA SER A 90 5.07 2.85 10.35
C SER A 90 5.61 3.69 11.52
N ASP A 91 6.74 3.29 12.10
CA ASP A 91 7.39 3.97 13.24
C ASP A 91 7.81 5.40 12.94
N LYS A 92 8.12 5.69 11.67
CA LYS A 92 8.50 7.02 11.22
C LYS A 92 7.25 7.86 10.97
N LEU A 93 6.27 7.31 10.25
CA LEU A 93 5.02 7.99 9.90
C LEU A 93 4.27 8.50 11.14
N GLN A 94 4.24 7.71 12.22
CA GLN A 94 3.62 8.10 13.50
C GLN A 94 4.29 9.31 14.19
N LYS A 95 5.46 9.74 13.72
CA LYS A 95 6.22 10.87 14.31
C LYS A 95 6.24 12.11 13.42
N LEU A 96 5.72 12.02 12.20
CA LEU A 96 5.74 13.11 11.24
C LEU A 96 4.47 13.96 11.38
N GLU A 97 4.63 15.27 11.28
CA GLU A 97 3.51 16.19 11.11
C GLU A 97 3.05 16.21 9.64
N PHE A 98 1.85 16.73 9.37
CA PHE A 98 1.23 16.71 8.03
C PHE A 98 2.19 17.04 6.88
N GLN A 99 2.88 18.18 6.93
CA GLN A 99 3.76 18.62 5.83
C GLN A 99 4.93 17.64 5.60
N GLU A 100 5.53 17.15 6.68
CA GLU A 100 6.65 16.21 6.60
C GLU A 100 6.19 14.85 6.08
N MET A 101 5.01 14.42 6.50
CA MET A 101 4.39 13.17 6.09
C MET A 101 4.06 13.17 4.60
N VAL A 102 3.46 14.25 4.09
CA VAL A 102 3.22 14.43 2.65
C VAL A 102 4.53 14.38 1.87
N MET A 103 5.54 15.14 2.29
CA MET A 103 6.84 15.17 1.63
C MET A 103 7.51 13.79 1.62
N PHE A 104 7.41 13.06 2.74
CA PHE A 104 7.96 11.72 2.90
C PHE A 104 7.26 10.71 1.99
N LEU A 105 5.93 10.67 1.98
CA LEU A 105 5.15 9.74 1.16
C LEU A 105 5.29 10.02 -0.34
N GLN A 106 5.55 11.28 -0.69
CA GLN A 106 5.87 11.65 -2.06
C GLN A 106 7.30 11.27 -2.48
N HIS A 107 8.23 11.07 -1.55
CA HIS A 107 9.64 10.80 -1.80
C HIS A 107 10.18 9.73 -0.84
N VAL A 108 9.60 8.54 -0.89
CA VAL A 108 10.00 7.43 -0.03
C VAL A 108 11.48 7.04 -0.28
N PRO A 109 12.24 6.72 0.78
CA PRO A 109 13.69 6.54 0.69
C PRO A 109 14.09 5.13 0.23
N THR A 110 13.66 4.74 -0.97
CA THR A 110 13.88 3.39 -1.53
C THR A 110 15.13 3.29 -2.40
N GLN A 111 15.89 4.38 -2.59
CA GLN A 111 16.98 4.45 -3.58
C GLN A 111 18.04 3.36 -3.39
N ASN A 112 18.27 2.98 -2.12
CA ASN A 112 19.25 1.99 -1.72
C ASN A 112 18.68 0.57 -1.54
N TRP A 113 17.39 0.35 -1.82
CA TRP A 113 16.78 -0.98 -1.69
C TRP A 113 17.37 -1.98 -2.67
N GLY A 114 17.68 -3.18 -2.20
CA GLY A 114 17.97 -4.36 -3.00
C GLY A 114 16.79 -5.32 -3.07
N ASP A 115 17.05 -6.52 -3.56
CA ASP A 115 16.03 -7.57 -3.64
C ASP A 115 15.48 -7.93 -2.26
N VAL A 116 16.31 -7.91 -1.21
CA VAL A 116 15.91 -8.27 0.15
C VAL A 116 14.80 -7.35 0.67
N GLU A 117 14.94 -6.03 0.53
CA GLU A 117 13.91 -5.08 0.99
C GLU A 117 12.59 -5.26 0.23
N LEU A 118 12.66 -5.45 -1.08
CA LEU A 118 11.47 -5.72 -1.88
C LEU A 118 10.81 -7.05 -1.48
N GLU A 119 11.59 -8.11 -1.33
CA GLU A 119 11.09 -9.42 -0.92
C GLU A 119 10.45 -9.39 0.48
N MET A 120 10.95 -8.57 1.41
CA MET A 120 10.31 -8.37 2.72
C MET A 120 8.92 -7.77 2.57
N VAL A 121 8.76 -6.74 1.72
CA VAL A 121 7.46 -6.12 1.45
C VAL A 121 6.50 -7.12 0.81
N LEU A 122 6.95 -7.84 -0.21
CA LEU A 122 6.12 -8.83 -0.92
C LEU A 122 5.75 -10.02 -0.02
N SER A 123 6.67 -10.47 0.83
CA SER A 123 6.42 -11.54 1.79
C SER A 123 5.40 -11.12 2.84
N GLN A 124 5.51 -9.90 3.37
CA GLN A 124 4.53 -9.36 4.31
C GLN A 124 3.14 -9.25 3.68
N ALA A 125 3.07 -8.79 2.43
CA ALA A 125 1.83 -8.70 1.67
C ALA A 125 1.20 -10.08 1.49
N TYR A 126 2.01 -11.08 1.11
CA TYR A 126 1.57 -12.46 0.95
C TYR A 126 1.05 -13.07 2.25
N MET A 127 1.71 -12.80 3.39
CA MET A 127 1.24 -13.24 4.70
C MET A 127 -0.14 -12.67 5.02
N TRP A 128 -0.35 -11.36 4.86
CA TRP A 128 -1.65 -10.76 5.11
C TRP A 128 -2.71 -11.27 4.14
N HIS A 129 -2.42 -11.30 2.85
CA HIS A 129 -3.32 -11.85 1.84
C HIS A 129 -3.78 -13.26 2.22
N THR A 130 -2.85 -14.12 2.63
CA THR A 130 -3.14 -15.49 3.07
C THR A 130 -3.93 -15.53 4.38
N MET A 131 -3.59 -14.71 5.39
CA MET A 131 -4.30 -14.70 6.67
C MET A 131 -5.74 -14.24 6.54
N PHE A 132 -6.01 -13.21 5.73
CA PHE A 132 -7.34 -12.65 5.56
C PHE A 132 -8.19 -13.44 4.55
N ASN A 133 -7.58 -14.03 3.50
CA ASN A 133 -8.32 -14.90 2.57
C ASN A 133 -8.53 -16.33 3.10
N ASN A 134 -7.61 -16.87 3.91
CA ASN A 134 -7.76 -18.18 4.56
C ASN A 134 -8.36 -18.09 5.97
N SER A 135 -9.02 -16.99 6.32
CA SER A 135 -9.89 -16.93 7.49
C SER A 135 -11.34 -17.23 7.07
N PRO A 136 -11.77 -18.50 6.93
CA PRO A 136 -13.18 -18.82 7.01
C PRO A 136 -13.63 -18.54 8.46
N SER A 137 -14.81 -17.92 8.62
CA SER A 137 -15.51 -17.62 9.88
C SER A 137 -14.98 -16.46 10.74
N HIS A 138 -15.51 -15.25 10.50
CA HIS A 138 -15.98 -14.35 11.58
C HIS A 138 -16.98 -13.26 11.11
N PHE A 139 -17.30 -13.13 9.81
CA PHE A 139 -18.33 -12.19 9.33
C PHE A 139 -19.80 -12.61 9.58
N LEU A 140 -20.08 -13.57 10.46
CA LEU A 140 -21.42 -13.91 10.94
C LEU A 140 -21.43 -14.20 12.45
N ALA A 141 -21.18 -13.18 13.26
CA ALA A 141 -21.65 -13.13 14.65
C ALA A 141 -21.64 -11.68 15.13
N GLY A 142 -22.83 -11.06 15.16
CA GLY A 142 -23.07 -9.70 15.62
C GLY A 142 -24.32 -9.13 14.99
#